data_AF-A0AAV4TGU3-F1
#
_entry.id   AF-A0AAV4TGU3-F1
#
_cell.length_a   1.000
_cell.length_b   1.000
_cell.length_c   1.000
_cell.angle_alpha   90.00
_cell.angle_beta   90.00
_cell.angle_gamma   90.00
#
_symmetry.space_group_name_H-M   'P 1'
#
loop_
_entity.id
_entity.type
_entity.pdbx_description
1 polymer ?
#
loop_
_entity_poly.entity_id
_entity_poly.type
_entity_poly.pdbx_seq_one_letter_code
_entity_poly.pdbx_strand_id
1 'polypeptide(L)'
;MVSDSNITSDSQYESNSHAQECTGVLLKIGKGNLPEENIQAKLPETLIKNVPTVEELIRSAYEDVAQILDQRNYLICESALLTPKNAQAAALNNSILCATETDEVVYTSINTMQ
;
A
#
# COMPACT_ATOMS: atom_id res chain seq x y z
N MET A 1 17.66 -44.40 20.27
CA MET A 1 16.28 -44.03 19.88
C MET A 1 16.25 -42.51 19.87
N VAL A 2 16.29 -41.94 18.67
CA VAL A 2 16.20 -40.48 18.48
C VAL A 2 14.71 -40.16 18.56
N SER A 3 14.32 -39.38 19.57
CA SER A 3 12.97 -38.86 19.68
C SER A 3 12.92 -37.55 18.89
N ASP A 4 12.34 -37.61 17.71
CA ASP A 4 11.82 -36.43 17.03
C ASP A 4 10.69 -35.81 17.86
N SER A 5 10.62 -34.48 17.85
CA SER A 5 9.47 -33.57 18.12
C SER A 5 9.81 -32.51 19.15
N ASN A 6 10.17 -31.31 18.68
CA ASN A 6 9.48 -30.07 19.05
C ASN A 6 10.09 -28.89 18.28
N ILE A 7 9.56 -28.69 17.07
CA ILE A 7 9.51 -27.39 16.41
C ILE A 7 8.79 -26.46 17.38
N THR A 8 9.54 -25.64 18.10
CA THR A 8 8.99 -24.71 19.08
C THR A 8 8.74 -23.38 18.36
N SER A 9 7.51 -23.28 17.84
CA SER A 9 6.68 -22.07 17.77
C SER A 9 7.31 -20.82 17.14
N ASP A 10 7.12 -20.71 15.82
CA ASP A 10 6.77 -19.44 15.19
C ASP A 10 5.51 -18.89 15.86
N SER A 11 5.67 -18.02 16.85
CA SER A 11 4.58 -17.20 17.36
C SER A 11 5.08 -15.79 17.68
N GLN A 12 5.60 -15.11 16.66
CA GLN A 12 5.56 -13.64 16.59
C GLN A 12 4.29 -13.18 15.86
N TYR A 13 3.14 -13.74 16.26
CA TYR A 13 1.84 -13.13 15.95
C TYR A 13 1.29 -12.58 17.26
N GLU A 14 1.83 -11.43 17.68
CA GLU A 14 1.04 -10.53 18.49
C GLU A 14 -0.32 -10.40 17.78
N SER A 15 -1.39 -10.69 18.52
CA SER A 15 -2.74 -10.47 18.03
C SER A 15 -2.88 -8.99 17.73
N ASN A 16 -2.65 -8.60 16.48
CA ASN A 16 -2.71 -7.22 16.04
C ASN A 16 -4.19 -6.81 16.06
N SER A 17 -4.62 -6.30 17.20
CA SER A 17 -6.00 -5.85 17.47
C SER A 17 -6.49 -4.88 16.40
N HIS A 18 -5.58 -4.05 15.87
CA HIS A 18 -5.86 -3.13 14.79
C HIS A 18 -6.11 -3.86 13.45
N ALA A 19 -5.34 -4.89 13.12
CA ALA A 19 -5.57 -5.71 11.93
C ALA A 19 -6.91 -6.47 11.99
N GLN A 20 -7.29 -6.96 13.18
CA GLN A 20 -8.59 -7.60 13.40
C GLN A 20 -9.74 -6.61 13.24
N GLU A 21 -9.62 -5.41 13.80
CA GLU A 21 -10.59 -4.34 13.65
C GLU A 21 -10.74 -3.92 12.18
N CYS A 22 -9.62 -3.68 11.49
CA CYS A 22 -9.58 -3.34 10.08
C CYS A 22 -10.27 -4.40 9.21
N THR A 23 -9.94 -5.68 9.42
CA THR A 23 -10.56 -6.82 8.73
C THR A 23 -12.07 -6.84 8.98
N GLY A 24 -12.50 -6.64 10.22
CA GLY A 24 -13.92 -6.61 10.58
C GLY A 24 -14.69 -5.50 9.86
N VAL A 25 -14.09 -4.33 9.69
CA VAL A 25 -14.70 -3.23 8.93
C VAL A 25 -14.71 -3.53 7.44
N LEU A 26 -13.60 -3.97 6.84
CA LEU A 26 -13.54 -4.31 5.40
C LEU A 26 -14.56 -5.39 5.02
N LEU A 27 -14.77 -6.39 5.89
CA LEU A 27 -15.79 -7.43 5.67
C LEU A 27 -17.23 -6.85 5.71
N LYS A 28 -17.51 -5.85 6.55
CA LYS A 28 -18.81 -5.17 6.56
C LYS A 28 -19.01 -4.37 5.28
N ILE A 29 -17.98 -3.67 4.82
CA ILE A 29 -17.98 -2.94 3.54
C ILE A 29 -18.24 -3.90 2.37
N GLY A 30 -17.51 -5.02 2.30
CA GLY A 30 -17.69 -6.03 1.24
C GLY A 30 -19.06 -6.71 1.24
N LYS A 31 -19.78 -6.67 2.36
CA LYS A 31 -21.17 -7.13 2.47
C LYS A 31 -22.21 -6.06 2.14
N GLY A 32 -21.78 -4.85 1.77
CA GLY A 32 -22.67 -3.71 1.50
C GLY A 32 -23.19 -2.99 2.74
N ASN A 33 -22.67 -3.31 3.93
CA ASN A 33 -23.05 -2.67 5.19
C ASN A 33 -22.15 -1.47 5.47
N LEU A 34 -22.25 -0.46 4.62
CA LEU A 34 -21.54 0.80 4.80
C LEU A 34 -22.42 1.76 5.59
N PRO A 35 -21.93 2.35 6.69
CA PRO A 35 -22.68 3.41 7.36
C PRO A 35 -22.77 4.61 6.41
N GLU A 36 -23.99 4.85 5.92
CA GLU A 36 -24.32 6.00 5.08
C GLU A 36 -24.72 7.17 5.98
N GLU A 37 -24.07 8.31 5.82
CA GLU A 37 -24.49 9.57 6.41
C GLU A 37 -24.69 10.57 5.27
N ASN A 38 -25.91 11.08 5.10
CA ASN A 38 -26.26 12.04 4.05
C ASN A 38 -25.89 11.60 2.61
N ILE A 39 -26.17 10.33 2.26
CA ILE A 39 -25.92 9.76 0.92
C ILE A 39 -24.42 9.58 0.61
N GLN A 40 -23.54 9.88 1.57
CA GLN A 40 -22.11 9.65 1.45
C GLN A 40 -21.68 8.46 2.30
N ALA A 41 -20.94 7.57 1.66
CA ALA A 41 -20.16 6.52 2.30
C ALA A 41 -19.23 7.13 3.37
N LYS A 42 -19.48 6.85 4.65
CA LYS A 42 -18.56 7.26 5.72
C LYS A 42 -17.64 6.10 6.07
N LEU A 43 -16.37 6.21 5.69
CA LEU A 43 -15.37 5.24 6.11
C LEU A 43 -14.95 5.54 7.56
N PRO A 44 -14.80 4.53 8.42
CA PRO A 44 -14.31 4.72 9.78
C PRO A 44 -12.90 5.33 9.79
N GLU A 45 -12.64 6.26 10.71
CA GLU A 45 -11.32 6.89 10.89
C GLU A 45 -10.22 5.87 11.18
N THR A 46 -10.56 4.68 11.68
CA THR A 46 -9.62 3.58 11.87
C THR A 46 -9.12 2.94 10.57
N LEU A 47 -9.82 3.16 9.45
CA LEU A 47 -9.42 2.68 8.11
C LEU A 47 -8.80 3.76 7.23
N ILE A 48 -8.98 5.03 7.57
CA ILE A 48 -8.57 6.14 6.71
C ILE A 48 -7.53 6.99 7.42
N LYS A 49 -6.51 7.39 6.67
CA LYS A 49 -5.54 8.38 7.10
C LYS A 49 -5.62 9.57 6.15
N ASN A 50 -6.06 10.70 6.67
CA ASN A 50 -5.95 11.95 5.93
C ASN A 50 -4.50 12.41 5.98
N VAL A 51 -3.92 12.64 4.80
CA VAL A 51 -2.58 13.18 4.63
C VAL A 51 -2.67 14.50 3.86
N PRO A 52 -1.95 15.55 4.30
CA PRO A 52 -2.03 16.89 3.73
C PRO A 52 -1.30 17.02 2.39
N THR A 53 -0.33 16.15 2.09
CA THR A 53 0.51 16.22 0.89
C THR A 53 0.73 14.85 0.25
N VAL A 54 1.09 14.88 -1.04
CA VAL A 54 1.49 13.68 -1.79
C VAL A 54 2.77 13.06 -1.23
N GLU A 55 3.70 13.87 -0.73
CA GLU A 55 4.92 13.39 -0.11
C GLU A 55 4.64 12.60 1.18
N GLU A 56 3.72 13.08 2.03
CA GLU A 56 3.31 12.34 3.22
C GLU A 56 2.54 11.06 2.89
N LEU A 57 1.76 11.05 1.80
CA LEU A 57 1.13 9.84 1.27
C LEU A 57 2.18 8.80 0.88
N ILE A 58 3.14 9.19 0.04
CA ILE A 58 4.23 8.33 -0.45
C ILE A 58 5.03 7.79 0.74
N ARG A 59 5.41 8.66 1.69
CA ARG A 59 6.13 8.26 2.90
C ARG A 59 5.32 7.31 3.78
N SER A 60 4.01 7.45 3.83
CA SER A 60 3.15 6.54 4.58
C SER A 60 3.01 5.16 3.94
N ALA A 61 3.20 5.06 2.62
CA ALA A 61 3.07 3.81 1.86
C ALA A 61 4.40 3.08 1.67
N TYR A 62 5.49 3.82 1.49
CA TYR A 62 6.80 3.29 1.08
C TYR A 62 7.95 3.66 2.03
N GLU A 63 7.65 4.32 3.15
CA GLU A 63 8.63 4.88 4.09
C GLU A 63 9.59 5.87 3.41
N ASP A 64 10.91 5.69 3.52
CA ASP A 64 11.90 6.56 2.90
C ASP A 64 12.18 6.12 1.45
N VAL A 65 11.60 6.87 0.50
CA VAL A 65 11.77 6.63 -0.93
C VAL A 65 13.17 6.98 -1.46
N ALA A 66 14.00 7.67 -0.69
CA ALA A 66 15.40 7.86 -1.06
C ALA A 66 16.24 6.59 -0.84
N GLN A 67 15.83 5.73 0.10
CA GLN A 67 16.53 4.48 0.45
C GLN A 67 16.03 3.27 -0.34
N ILE A 68 15.26 3.48 -1.41
CA ILE A 68 14.62 2.43 -2.22
C ILE A 68 15.61 1.41 -2.77
N LEU A 69 16.81 1.85 -3.14
CA LEU A 69 17.84 1.00 -3.70
C LEU A 69 18.68 0.29 -2.63
N ASP A 70 18.86 0.93 -1.47
CA ASP A 70 19.74 0.45 -0.40
C ASP A 70 19.04 -0.54 0.54
N GLN A 71 17.74 -0.38 0.73
CA GLN A 71 16.93 -1.34 1.45
C GLN A 71 16.28 -2.28 0.44
N ARG A 72 16.29 -3.59 0.72
CA ARG A 72 15.33 -4.52 0.11
C ARG A 72 13.93 -4.13 0.59
N ASN A 73 13.45 -2.98 0.15
CA ASN A 73 12.23 -2.37 0.63
C ASN A 73 11.06 -3.13 -0.02
N TYR A 74 10.76 -4.27 0.59
CA TYR A 74 9.68 -5.17 0.21
C TYR A 74 8.36 -4.41 0.08
N LEU A 75 8.19 -3.30 0.81
CA LEU A 75 7.00 -2.46 0.76
C LEU A 75 6.72 -1.92 -0.64
N ILE A 76 7.74 -1.67 -1.48
CA ILE A 76 7.52 -1.17 -2.84
C ILE A 76 7.12 -2.29 -3.79
N CYS A 77 7.71 -3.47 -3.61
CA CYS A 77 7.34 -4.65 -4.38
C CYS A 77 5.97 -5.21 -3.96
N GLU A 78 5.55 -4.98 -2.70
CA GLU A 78 4.34 -5.54 -2.11
C GLU A 78 3.17 -4.54 -2.02
N SER A 79 3.42 -3.23 -2.15
CA SER A 79 2.39 -2.19 -2.02
C SER A 79 2.15 -1.43 -3.32
N ALA A 80 0.86 -1.18 -3.62
CA ALA A 80 0.44 -0.37 -4.75
C ALA A 80 -0.47 0.77 -4.28
N LEU A 81 -0.18 1.99 -4.75
CA LEU A 81 -1.10 3.12 -4.62
C LEU A 81 -2.14 3.06 -5.74
N LEU A 82 -3.40 2.90 -5.36
CA LEU A 82 -4.53 2.87 -6.28
C LEU A 82 -5.25 4.22 -6.25
N THR A 83 -5.57 4.75 -7.42
CA THR A 83 -6.32 6.00 -7.55
C THR A 83 -7.49 5.85 -8.51
N PRO A 84 -8.58 6.63 -8.37
CA PRO A 84 -9.72 6.54 -9.28
C PRO A 84 -9.44 6.99 -10.71
N LYS A 85 -8.40 7.81 -10.95
CA LYS A 85 -8.11 8.40 -12.26
C LYS A 85 -6.66 8.20 -12.67
N ASN A 86 -6.44 7.82 -13.93
CA ASN A 86 -5.10 7.64 -14.50
C ASN A 86 -4.22 8.89 -14.42
N ALA A 87 -4.80 10.09 -14.55
CA ALA A 87 -4.04 11.34 -14.40
C ALA A 87 -3.46 11.50 -12.98
N GLN A 88 -4.18 11.04 -11.96
CA GLN A 88 -3.70 11.05 -10.57
C GLN A 88 -2.63 9.99 -10.38
N ALA A 89 -2.82 8.79 -10.93
CA ALA A 89 -1.81 7.74 -10.93
C ALA A 89 -0.50 8.20 -11.61
N ALA A 90 -0.59 8.88 -12.76
CA ALA A 90 0.57 9.43 -13.47
C ALA A 90 1.32 10.47 -12.62
N ALA A 91 0.58 11.38 -11.97
CA ALA A 91 1.19 12.37 -11.08
C ALA A 91 1.91 11.72 -9.89
N LEU A 92 1.30 10.72 -9.24
CA LEU A 92 1.93 9.97 -8.15
C LEU A 92 3.17 9.22 -8.60
N ASN A 93 3.10 8.50 -9.73
CA ASN A 93 4.24 7.76 -10.27
C ASN A 93 5.41 8.70 -10.58
N ASN A 94 5.14 9.86 -11.16
CA ASN A 94 6.17 10.87 -11.41
C ASN A 94 6.78 11.40 -10.11
N SER A 95 5.96 11.66 -9.08
CA SER A 95 6.48 12.08 -7.77
C SER A 95 7.38 11.02 -7.12
N ILE A 96 7.03 9.74 -7.23
CA ILE A 96 7.85 8.64 -6.73
C ILE A 96 9.17 8.56 -7.50
N LEU A 97 9.12 8.62 -8.84
CA LEU A 97 10.31 8.59 -9.70
C LEU A 97 11.24 9.78 -9.45
N CYS A 98 10.70 10.99 -9.23
CA CYS A 98 11.51 12.17 -8.92
C CYS A 98 12.18 12.09 -7.53
N ALA A 99 11.60 11.31 -6.61
CA ALA A 99 12.16 11.14 -5.27
C ALA A 99 13.25 10.05 -5.20
N THR A 100 13.40 9.25 -6.26
CA THR A 100 14.44 8.22 -6.35
C THR A 100 15.70 8.75 -7.04
N GLU A 101 16.87 8.50 -6.46
CA GLU A 101 18.17 8.82 -7.08
C GLU A 101 18.52 7.77 -8.15
N THR A 102 17.87 7.85 -9.33
CA THR A 102 18.09 6.91 -10.44
C THR A 102 18.28 7.62 -11.77
N ASP A 103 19.03 6.99 -12.68
CA ASP A 103 19.14 7.44 -14.06
C ASP A 103 17.80 7.32 -14.81
N GLU A 104 17.41 8.39 -15.51
CA GLU A 104 16.21 8.38 -16.36
C GLU A 104 16.49 7.61 -17.66
N VAL A 105 15.72 6.55 -17.91
CA VAL A 105 15.78 5.78 -19.15
C VAL A 105 14.45 5.90 -19.89
N VAL A 106 14.49 6.46 -21.09
CA VAL A 106 13.30 6.66 -21.93
C VAL A 106 13.14 5.49 -22.89
N TYR A 107 12.02 4.78 -22.79
CA TYR A 107 11.63 3.71 -23.73
C TYR A 107 10.55 4.23 -24.67
N THR A 108 10.82 4.22 -25.97
CA THR A 108 9.86 4.64 -27.00
C THR A 108 9.13 3.42 -27.57
N SER A 109 7.79 3.46 -27.52
CA SER A 109 6.97 2.40 -28.12
C SER A 109 6.97 2.52 -29.65
N ILE A 110 7.23 1.41 -30.35
CA ILE A 110 7.03 1.33 -31.80
C ILE A 110 5.58 0.92 -32.04
N ASN A 111 4.72 1.88 -32.39
CA ASN A 111 3.36 1.59 -32.83
C ASN A 111 3.33 1.51 -34.36
N THR A 112 3.72 0.36 -34.91
CA THR A 112 3.60 0.08 -36.35
C THR A 112 2.23 -0.54 -36.60
N MET A 113 1.32 0.22 -37.19
CA MET A 113 0.16 -0.33 -37.88
C MET A 113 0.69 -0.91 -39.21
N GLN A 114 0.75 -2.24 -39.34
CA GLN A 114 0.97 -2.89 -40.64
C GLN A 114 -0.36 -3.07 -41.39
#